data_AF-A0A399ESQ2-F1
#
_entry.id   AF-A0A399ESQ2-F1
#
_cell.length_a   1.000
_cell.length_b   1.000
_cell.length_c   1.000
_cell.angle_alpha   90.00
_cell.angle_beta   90.00
_cell.angle_gamma   90.00
#
_symmetry.space_group_name_H-M   'P 1'
#
loop_
_entity.id
_entity.type
_entity.pdbx_description
1 polymer ?
#
loop_
_entity_poly.entity_id
_entity_poly.type
_entity_poly.pdbx_seq_one_letter_code
_entity_poly.pdbx_strand_id
1 'polypeptide(L)'
;MPRLLIAFLLLLVSCAPRSSSPPLNTAIIQGPVGFYPSQPGLDWIYLPLRASTSDPPLRLSVIGPASFEGQPAIRYRLSGRGLERSYYRQVDAGGVRLLGIEDYDKIQVARYTPPIQEYPPEASFAVGARWGGQTREVIELRLNNQTTRVSDRLLEYSYTVLGRSNVSVPAGNFEVYRIGVEYRDPRNPSLRENFEVWFFPGVGEVFTSMNFAEQGGLALVDRNFR
;
A
#
# COMPACT_ATOMS: atom_id res chain seq x y z
N MET A 1 -68.96 -36.56 -18.68
CA MET A 1 -69.76 -35.41 -18.18
C MET A 1 -68.90 -34.61 -17.21
N PRO A 2 -68.99 -33.28 -17.27
CA PRO A 2 -67.87 -32.35 -17.07
C PRO A 2 -67.76 -31.84 -15.63
N ARG A 3 -66.63 -31.21 -15.26
CA ARG A 3 -66.60 -29.86 -14.63
C ARG A 3 -65.16 -29.42 -14.29
N LEU A 4 -64.78 -28.28 -14.91
CA LEU A 4 -63.93 -27.17 -14.44
C LEU A 4 -62.53 -27.53 -13.88
N LEU A 5 -61.38 -27.20 -14.48
CA LEU A 5 -60.92 -25.99 -15.17
C LEU A 5 -61.19 -24.72 -14.35
N ILE A 6 -60.17 -24.20 -13.65
CA ILE A 6 -59.85 -22.76 -13.54
C ILE A 6 -58.57 -22.53 -12.69
N ALA A 7 -57.68 -21.73 -13.31
CA ALA A 7 -56.67 -20.83 -12.73
C ALA A 7 -55.46 -21.42 -11.97
N PHE A 8 -54.47 -21.85 -12.76
CA PHE A 8 -53.07 -21.80 -12.39
C PHE A 8 -52.64 -20.32 -12.29
N LEU A 9 -52.62 -19.77 -11.06
CA LEU A 9 -52.07 -18.43 -10.80
C LEU A 9 -50.54 -18.50 -10.92
N LEU A 10 -50.03 -18.03 -12.05
CA LEU A 10 -48.63 -17.68 -12.28
C LEU A 10 -48.23 -16.53 -11.34
N LEU A 11 -47.74 -16.87 -10.14
CA LEU A 11 -47.01 -15.92 -9.31
C LEU A 11 -45.58 -15.82 -9.86
N LEU A 12 -45.38 -14.82 -10.72
CA LEU A 12 -44.08 -14.31 -11.12
C LEU A 12 -43.36 -13.78 -9.86
N VAL A 13 -42.56 -14.64 -9.24
CA VAL A 13 -41.59 -14.22 -8.22
C VAL A 13 -40.49 -13.46 -8.94
N SER A 14 -40.69 -12.14 -9.09
CA SER A 14 -39.63 -11.19 -9.41
C SER A 14 -38.57 -11.26 -8.31
N CYS A 15 -37.52 -12.05 -8.53
CA CYS A 15 -36.26 -11.89 -7.84
C CYS A 15 -35.65 -10.55 -8.26
N ALA A 16 -36.08 -9.47 -7.60
CA ALA A 16 -35.31 -8.24 -7.66
C ALA A 16 -33.96 -8.52 -6.98
N PRO A 17 -32.81 -8.30 -7.64
CA PRO A 17 -31.53 -8.39 -6.97
C PRO A 17 -31.51 -7.32 -5.89
N ARG A 18 -31.60 -7.76 -4.62
CA ARG A 18 -31.27 -6.90 -3.49
C ARG A 18 -29.83 -6.49 -3.69
N SER A 19 -29.62 -5.19 -3.96
CA SER A 19 -28.33 -4.56 -3.77
C SER A 19 -28.02 -4.63 -2.29
N SER A 20 -27.45 -5.75 -1.85
CA SER A 20 -26.78 -5.83 -0.55
C SER A 20 -25.50 -5.02 -0.69
N SER A 21 -25.58 -3.71 -0.42
CA SER A 21 -24.37 -3.02 0.03
C SER A 21 -23.95 -3.73 1.31
N PRO A 22 -22.76 -4.36 1.37
CA PRO A 22 -22.26 -4.87 2.64
C PRO A 22 -22.16 -3.66 3.58
N PRO A 23 -22.69 -3.73 4.80
CA PRO A 23 -22.37 -2.72 5.79
C PRO A 23 -20.85 -2.75 5.99
N LEU A 24 -20.17 -1.67 5.64
CA LEU A 24 -18.76 -1.49 5.93
C LEU A 24 -18.59 -1.17 7.43
N ASN A 25 -19.08 -2.07 8.29
CA ASN A 25 -18.75 -2.04 9.71
C ASN A 25 -17.36 -2.66 9.87
N THR A 26 -16.33 -1.99 9.35
CA THR A 26 -14.95 -2.28 9.73
C THR A 26 -14.83 -1.90 11.20
N ALA A 27 -14.72 -2.89 12.08
CA ALA A 27 -14.51 -2.65 13.50
C ALA A 27 -13.29 -1.74 13.67
N ILE A 28 -13.46 -0.62 14.38
CA ILE A 28 -12.36 0.30 14.64
C ILE A 28 -11.44 -0.37 15.67
N ILE A 29 -10.19 -0.61 15.29
CA ILE A 29 -9.17 -1.14 16.17
C ILE A 29 -8.79 -0.02 17.17
N GLN A 30 -9.02 -0.30 18.45
CA GLN A 30 -8.69 0.59 19.58
C GLN A 30 -7.40 0.10 20.24
N GLY A 31 -6.52 1.02 20.63
CA GLY A 31 -5.28 0.70 21.34
C GLY A 31 -4.07 1.41 20.72
N PRO A 32 -2.90 1.34 21.38
CA PRO A 32 -1.70 2.02 20.89
C PRO A 32 -1.25 1.41 19.56
N VAL A 33 -1.29 2.21 18.51
CA VAL A 33 -0.65 1.89 17.24
C VAL A 33 0.79 2.40 17.30
N GLY A 34 1.76 1.52 17.03
CA GLY A 34 3.18 1.88 17.07
C GLY A 34 3.55 3.00 16.08
N PHE A 35 4.70 3.65 16.29
CA PHE A 35 5.17 4.76 15.46
C PHE A 35 5.14 4.41 13.95
N TYR A 36 5.53 3.17 13.61
CA TYR A 36 5.32 2.52 12.32
C TYR A 36 4.20 1.48 12.45
N PRO A 37 2.96 1.79 12.05
CA PRO A 37 1.84 0.86 12.20
C PRO A 37 2.05 -0.43 11.40
N SER A 38 2.07 -1.57 12.10
CA SER A 38 2.34 -2.88 11.50
C SER A 38 1.51 -4.03 12.08
N GLN A 39 0.48 -3.71 12.86
CA GLN A 39 -0.39 -4.72 13.46
C GLN A 39 -1.29 -5.35 12.38
N PRO A 40 -1.44 -6.69 12.34
CA PRO A 40 -2.38 -7.35 11.43
C PRO A 40 -3.81 -6.80 11.56
N GLY A 41 -4.49 -6.63 10.43
CA GLY A 41 -5.86 -6.11 10.35
C GLY A 41 -5.98 -4.60 10.26
N LEU A 42 -4.89 -3.83 10.38
CA LEU A 42 -4.92 -2.39 10.10
C LEU A 42 -5.15 -2.15 8.60
N ASP A 43 -6.07 -1.24 8.29
CA ASP A 43 -6.44 -0.85 6.94
C ASP A 43 -6.32 0.66 6.75
N TRP A 44 -5.81 1.04 5.58
CA TRP A 44 -5.85 2.39 5.04
C TRP A 44 -6.60 2.39 3.71
N ILE A 45 -7.40 3.42 3.50
CA ILE A 45 -8.12 3.67 2.26
C ILE A 45 -7.54 4.92 1.63
N TYR A 46 -7.16 4.82 0.37
CA TYR A 46 -6.54 5.89 -0.41
C TYR A 46 -7.33 6.17 -1.69
N LEU A 47 -7.26 7.42 -2.12
CA LEU A 47 -7.66 7.83 -3.47
C LEU A 47 -6.49 8.48 -4.21
N PRO A 48 -6.39 8.27 -5.54
CA PRO A 48 -5.52 9.09 -6.37
C PRO A 48 -5.88 10.58 -6.23
N LEU A 49 -4.89 11.47 -6.31
CA LEU A 49 -5.04 12.91 -6.02
C LEU A 49 -6.16 13.61 -6.82
N ARG A 50 -6.49 13.11 -8.01
CA ARG A 50 -7.52 13.69 -8.91
C ARG A 50 -8.80 12.87 -8.97
N ALA A 51 -8.89 11.80 -8.19
CA ALA A 51 -10.08 10.96 -8.15
C ALA A 51 -11.20 11.64 -7.36
N SER A 52 -12.45 11.40 -7.77
CA SER A 52 -13.62 11.78 -6.99
C SER A 52 -13.69 10.95 -5.71
N THR A 53 -14.29 11.48 -4.64
CA THR A 53 -14.55 10.71 -3.40
C THR A 53 -15.48 9.52 -3.62
N SER A 54 -16.23 9.51 -4.72
CA SER A 54 -17.08 8.38 -5.14
C SER A 54 -16.34 7.32 -5.94
N ASP A 55 -15.09 7.57 -6.36
CA ASP A 55 -14.35 6.63 -7.18
C ASP A 55 -13.93 5.40 -6.36
N PRO A 56 -13.76 4.23 -7.00
CA PRO A 56 -13.26 3.04 -6.31
C PRO A 56 -11.89 3.32 -5.67
N PRO A 57 -11.71 3.09 -4.35
CA PRO A 57 -10.47 3.39 -3.68
C PRO A 57 -9.41 2.30 -3.85
N LEU A 58 -8.20 2.63 -3.41
CA LEU A 58 -7.15 1.66 -3.10
C LEU A 58 -7.17 1.37 -1.60
N ARG A 59 -6.94 0.11 -1.23
CA ARG A 59 -6.84 -0.33 0.17
C ARG A 59 -5.47 -0.93 0.43
N LEU A 60 -4.75 -0.38 1.40
CA LEU A 60 -3.58 -1.01 2.00
C LEU A 60 -4.02 -1.73 3.27
N SER A 61 -3.66 -3.01 3.42
CA SER A 61 -3.99 -3.83 4.58
C SER A 61 -2.74 -4.49 5.14
N VAL A 62 -2.59 -4.54 6.46
CA VAL A 62 -1.60 -5.43 7.09
C VAL A 62 -2.20 -6.83 7.17
N ILE A 63 -1.64 -7.77 6.42
CA ILE A 63 -2.09 -9.16 6.44
C ILE A 63 -1.54 -9.88 7.67
N GLY A 64 -0.26 -9.62 7.98
CA GLY A 64 0.40 -10.13 9.18
C GLY A 64 1.72 -10.85 8.89
N PRO A 65 2.20 -11.69 9.83
CA PRO A 65 3.46 -12.40 9.69
C PRO A 65 3.52 -13.27 8.42
N ALA A 66 4.64 -13.22 7.73
CA ALA A 66 4.93 -13.95 6.51
C ALA A 66 6.43 -14.26 6.40
N SER A 67 6.82 -14.89 5.29
CA SER A 67 8.22 -15.00 4.89
C SER A 67 8.41 -14.50 3.46
N PHE A 68 9.56 -13.93 3.17
CA PHE A 68 9.96 -13.54 1.82
C PHE A 68 11.39 -14.02 1.60
N GLU A 69 11.59 -14.91 0.62
CA GLU A 69 12.90 -15.47 0.28
C GLU A 69 13.62 -16.06 1.51
N GLY A 70 12.86 -16.77 2.37
CA GLY A 70 13.36 -17.40 3.59
C GLY A 70 13.57 -16.46 4.78
N GLN A 71 13.32 -15.15 4.64
CA GLN A 71 13.44 -14.18 5.72
C GLN A 71 12.08 -13.87 6.36
N PRO A 72 12.02 -13.69 7.69
CA PRO A 72 10.78 -13.27 8.36
C PRO A 72 10.38 -11.86 7.94
N ALA A 73 9.08 -11.66 7.72
CA ALA A 73 8.50 -10.41 7.25
C ALA A 73 7.08 -10.21 7.80
N ILE A 74 6.58 -8.99 7.65
CA ILE A 74 5.16 -8.64 7.73
C ILE A 74 4.71 -8.34 6.31
N ARG A 75 3.63 -9.00 5.88
CA ARG A 75 3.03 -8.78 4.56
C ARG A 75 1.98 -7.68 4.65
N TYR A 76 2.14 -6.67 3.80
CA TYR A 76 1.14 -5.65 3.52
C TYR A 76 0.57 -5.91 2.13
N ARG A 77 -0.71 -5.67 1.92
CA ARG A 77 -1.38 -5.84 0.62
C ARG A 77 -2.04 -4.54 0.19
N LEU A 78 -1.65 -4.02 -0.96
CA LEU A 78 -2.31 -2.90 -1.63
C LEU A 78 -3.18 -3.46 -2.76
N SER A 79 -4.48 -3.17 -2.71
CA SER A 79 -5.47 -3.74 -3.62
C SER A 79 -6.52 -2.71 -4.04
N GLY A 80 -7.08 -2.88 -5.23
CA GLY A 80 -8.15 -2.02 -5.78
C GLY A 80 -7.79 -1.43 -7.13
N ARG A 81 -8.80 -0.98 -7.89
CA ARG A 81 -8.60 -0.35 -9.22
C ARG A 81 -7.73 -1.19 -10.19
N GLY A 82 -7.82 -2.52 -10.12
CA GLY A 82 -7.02 -3.45 -10.92
C GLY A 82 -5.58 -3.66 -10.45
N LEU A 83 -5.15 -2.96 -9.39
CA LEU A 83 -3.86 -3.19 -8.72
C LEU A 83 -4.03 -4.27 -7.65
N GLU A 84 -3.07 -5.20 -7.60
CA GLU A 84 -2.92 -6.18 -6.53
C GLU A 84 -1.43 -6.40 -6.25
N ARG A 85 -0.96 -5.86 -5.13
CA ARG A 85 0.46 -5.84 -4.78
C ARG A 85 0.67 -6.21 -3.33
N SER A 86 1.73 -6.95 -3.04
CA SER A 86 2.19 -7.20 -1.67
C SER A 86 3.56 -6.61 -1.40
N TYR A 87 3.72 -5.98 -0.25
CA TYR A 87 4.99 -5.49 0.28
C TYR A 87 5.42 -6.37 1.44
N TYR A 88 6.68 -6.78 1.45
CA TYR A 88 7.26 -7.60 2.51
C TYR A 88 8.23 -6.75 3.31
N ARG A 89 7.83 -6.36 4.52
CA ARG A 89 8.58 -5.44 5.37
C ARG A 89 9.03 -6.10 6.66
N GLN A 90 10.19 -5.70 7.16
CA GLN A 90 10.58 -5.88 8.55
C GLN A 90 10.31 -4.59 9.31
N VAL A 91 9.70 -4.70 10.49
CA VAL A 91 9.40 -3.55 11.36
C VAL A 91 9.92 -3.89 12.75
N ASP A 92 10.91 -3.13 13.21
CA ASP A 92 11.55 -3.29 14.52
C ASP A 92 12.11 -1.97 15.05
N ALA A 93 12.89 -2.01 16.13
CA ALA A 93 13.54 -0.82 16.71
C ALA A 93 14.51 -0.12 15.72
N GLY A 94 14.98 -0.84 14.70
CA GLY A 94 15.79 -0.31 13.60
C GLY A 94 14.97 0.45 12.55
N GLY A 95 13.65 0.54 12.69
CA GLY A 95 12.73 1.18 11.75
C GLY A 95 12.06 0.18 10.82
N VAL A 96 11.81 0.61 9.59
CA VAL A 96 11.12 -0.19 8.56
C VAL A 96 12.08 -0.50 7.41
N ARG A 97 12.20 -1.77 7.07
CA ARG A 97 13.00 -2.26 5.94
C ARG A 97 12.16 -3.06 4.95
N LEU A 98 12.21 -2.71 3.68
CA LEU A 98 11.54 -3.40 2.59
C LEU A 98 12.44 -4.49 1.99
N LEU A 99 12.00 -5.74 2.11
CA LEU A 99 12.68 -6.91 1.55
C LEU A 99 12.38 -7.07 0.05
N GLY A 100 11.15 -6.81 -0.34
CA GLY A 100 10.68 -7.03 -1.69
C GLY A 100 9.20 -6.75 -1.89
N ILE A 101 8.78 -6.85 -3.15
CA ILE A 101 7.44 -6.57 -3.63
C ILE A 101 6.99 -7.70 -4.56
N GLU A 102 5.75 -8.13 -4.45
CA GLU A 102 5.07 -8.97 -5.43
C GLU A 102 3.92 -8.19 -6.08
N ASP A 103 3.98 -7.98 -7.40
CA ASP A 103 2.95 -7.34 -8.22
C ASP A 103 2.20 -8.45 -8.97
N TYR A 104 1.02 -8.84 -8.48
CA TYR A 104 0.30 -10.02 -8.98
C TYR A 104 -0.35 -9.75 -10.35
N ASP A 105 -0.76 -8.51 -10.59
CA ASP A 105 -1.28 -8.03 -11.88
C ASP A 105 -0.22 -8.09 -13.00
N LYS A 106 1.06 -7.93 -12.64
CA LYS A 106 2.20 -8.02 -13.59
C LYS A 106 2.98 -9.33 -13.49
N ILE A 107 2.62 -10.21 -12.57
CA ILE A 107 3.32 -11.48 -12.34
C ILE A 107 4.81 -11.24 -12.02
N GLN A 108 5.08 -10.13 -11.32
CA GLN A 108 6.41 -9.59 -11.10
C GLN A 108 6.80 -9.71 -9.63
N VAL A 109 8.04 -10.11 -9.36
CA VAL A 109 8.64 -10.10 -8.02
C VAL A 109 9.91 -9.27 -8.06
N ALA A 110 9.96 -8.23 -7.21
CA ALA A 110 11.14 -7.43 -6.98
C ALA A 110 11.75 -7.78 -5.61
N ARG A 111 13.07 -7.96 -5.57
CA ARG A 111 13.84 -8.26 -4.35
C ARG A 111 14.95 -7.24 -4.17
N TYR A 112 15.17 -6.83 -2.92
CA TYR A 112 16.19 -5.87 -2.54
C TYR A 112 17.24 -6.52 -1.63
N THR A 113 18.51 -6.48 -2.04
CA THR A 113 19.62 -7.01 -1.23
C THR A 113 20.80 -6.04 -1.18
N PRO A 114 21.12 -5.43 -0.03
CA PRO A 114 20.38 -5.50 1.24
C PRO A 114 18.95 -4.88 1.14
N PRO A 115 18.05 -5.16 2.11
CA PRO A 115 16.73 -4.53 2.15
C PRO A 115 16.79 -3.00 2.12
N ILE A 116 15.80 -2.35 1.52
CA ILE A 116 15.70 -0.87 1.49
C ILE A 116 15.23 -0.39 2.86
N GLN A 117 15.94 0.54 3.50
CA GLN A 117 15.48 1.22 4.70
C GLN A 117 14.44 2.29 4.32
N GLU A 118 13.15 1.97 4.40
CA GLU A 118 12.07 2.92 4.09
C GLU A 118 11.94 4.00 5.16
N TYR A 119 12.06 3.63 6.45
CA TYR A 119 11.95 4.55 7.59
C TYR A 119 13.01 4.25 8.66
N PRO A 120 13.68 5.24 9.27
CA PRO A 120 14.78 5.03 10.23
C PRO A 120 14.24 4.57 11.62
N PRO A 121 15.11 4.33 12.62
CA PRO A 121 14.66 4.25 14.01
C PRO A 121 13.87 5.50 14.43
N GLU A 122 12.84 5.33 15.26
CA GLU A 122 11.98 6.44 15.73
C GLU A 122 12.80 7.58 16.36
N ALA A 123 13.78 7.25 17.19
CA ALA A 123 14.64 8.23 17.85
C ALA A 123 15.48 9.09 16.88
N SER A 124 15.65 8.63 15.63
CA SER A 124 16.37 9.33 14.58
C SER A 124 15.43 10.07 13.62
N PHE A 125 14.12 9.98 13.83
CA PHE A 125 13.11 10.57 12.95
C PHE A 125 12.86 12.05 13.32
N ALA A 126 13.63 12.95 12.72
CA ALA A 126 13.54 14.39 12.96
C ALA A 126 13.69 15.20 11.66
N VAL A 127 13.29 16.48 11.67
CA VAL A 127 13.52 17.38 10.53
C VAL A 127 15.01 17.48 10.23
N GLY A 128 15.38 17.39 8.95
CA GLY A 128 16.76 17.33 8.48
C GLY A 128 17.41 15.94 8.56
N ALA A 129 16.75 14.95 9.17
CA ALA A 129 17.26 13.59 9.18
C ALA A 129 17.37 13.04 7.75
N ARG A 130 18.46 12.32 7.48
CA ARG A 130 18.74 11.70 6.20
C ARG A 130 19.18 10.26 6.40
N TRP A 131 18.65 9.37 5.58
CA TRP A 131 19.07 7.97 5.51
C TRP A 131 19.05 7.50 4.07
N GLY A 132 19.62 6.34 3.82
CA GLY A 132 19.74 5.80 2.47
C GLY A 132 20.78 4.69 2.41
N GLY A 133 21.02 4.22 1.20
CA GLY A 133 22.02 3.20 0.95
C GLY A 133 22.02 2.75 -0.50
N GLN A 134 22.71 1.65 -0.73
CA GLN A 134 22.70 0.94 -1.99
C GLN A 134 22.04 -0.42 -1.79
N THR A 135 21.25 -0.84 -2.77
CA THR A 135 20.65 -2.17 -2.83
C THR A 135 20.80 -2.75 -4.23
N ARG A 136 20.98 -4.06 -4.33
CA ARG A 136 20.79 -4.77 -5.58
C ARG A 136 19.32 -5.08 -5.73
N GLU A 137 18.69 -4.49 -6.74
CA GLU A 137 17.33 -4.80 -7.15
C GLU A 137 17.36 -5.90 -8.22
N VAL A 138 16.69 -7.01 -7.93
CA VAL A 138 16.44 -8.08 -8.91
C VAL A 138 14.95 -8.16 -9.14
N ILE A 139 14.55 -8.07 -10.41
CA ILE A 139 13.15 -8.21 -10.83
C ILE A 139 13.02 -9.48 -11.68
N GLU A 140 12.08 -10.32 -11.28
CA GLU A 140 11.75 -11.58 -11.93
C GLU A 140 10.27 -11.61 -12.32
N LEU A 141 9.96 -12.21 -13.46
CA LEU A 141 8.61 -12.62 -13.83
C LEU A 141 8.41 -14.09 -13.42
N ARG A 142 7.31 -14.42 -12.73
CA ARG A 142 7.05 -15.77 -12.19
C ARG A 142 5.74 -16.38 -12.73
N LEU A 143 5.80 -17.03 -13.88
CA LEU A 143 4.63 -17.64 -14.54
C LEU A 143 4.76 -19.16 -14.60
N ASN A 144 3.75 -19.91 -14.17
CA ASN A 144 3.67 -21.37 -14.32
C ASN A 144 4.95 -22.11 -13.90
N ASN A 145 5.51 -21.78 -12.73
CA ASN A 145 6.78 -22.29 -12.19
C ASN A 145 8.04 -21.95 -13.00
N GLN A 146 7.92 -21.14 -14.05
CA GLN A 146 9.07 -20.55 -14.74
C GLN A 146 9.40 -19.20 -14.11
N THR A 147 10.69 -18.94 -13.96
CA THR A 147 11.21 -17.66 -13.46
C THR A 147 12.12 -17.05 -14.50
N THR A 148 11.78 -15.85 -14.96
CA THR A 148 12.58 -15.10 -15.93
C THR A 148 13.07 -13.81 -15.28
N ARG A 149 14.39 -13.63 -15.19
CA ARG A 149 14.95 -12.37 -14.71
C ARG A 149 14.82 -11.30 -15.80
N VAL A 150 14.19 -10.19 -15.45
CA VAL A 150 13.98 -9.06 -16.36
C VAL A 150 14.77 -7.82 -15.97
N SER A 151 15.21 -7.72 -14.71
CA SER A 151 16.13 -6.67 -14.26
C SER A 151 17.08 -7.20 -13.18
N ASP A 152 18.28 -6.65 -13.17
CA ASP A 152 19.35 -6.93 -12.22
C ASP A 152 20.27 -5.71 -12.14
N ARG A 153 19.98 -4.81 -11.19
CA ARG A 153 20.66 -3.51 -11.14
C ARG A 153 21.04 -3.11 -9.72
N LEU A 154 22.03 -2.23 -9.64
CA LEU A 154 22.35 -1.52 -8.42
C LEU A 154 21.45 -0.28 -8.36
N LEU A 155 20.79 -0.09 -7.23
CA LEU A 155 19.93 1.05 -6.95
C LEU A 155 20.48 1.77 -5.72
N GLU A 156 20.75 3.06 -5.85
CA GLU A 156 21.02 3.91 -4.70
C GLU A 156 19.75 4.67 -4.34
N TYR A 157 19.44 4.71 -3.05
CA TYR A 157 18.25 5.36 -2.55
C TYR A 157 18.61 6.30 -1.41
N SER A 158 17.87 7.41 -1.30
CA SER A 158 18.00 8.30 -0.16
C SER A 158 16.68 8.94 0.21
N TYR A 159 16.52 9.20 1.50
CA TYR A 159 15.36 9.81 2.09
C TYR A 159 15.83 10.99 2.94
N THR A 160 15.09 12.10 2.91
CA THR A 160 15.39 13.29 3.71
C THR A 160 14.10 13.88 4.27
N VAL A 161 14.04 14.09 5.59
CA VAL A 161 12.93 14.82 6.22
C VAL A 161 13.11 16.31 5.93
N LEU A 162 12.30 16.83 5.00
CA LEU A 162 12.38 18.21 4.52
C LEU A 162 11.84 19.21 5.53
N GLY A 163 10.85 18.81 6.34
CA GLY A 163 10.20 19.67 7.31
C GLY A 163 8.88 19.08 7.82
N ARG A 164 8.12 19.90 8.55
CA ARG A 164 6.74 19.60 8.94
C ARG A 164 5.75 20.47 8.20
N SER A 165 4.53 19.99 8.01
CA SER A 165 3.46 20.76 7.40
C SER A 165 2.10 20.31 7.93
N ASN A 166 1.20 21.26 8.13
CA ASN A 166 -0.21 20.97 8.41
C ASN A 166 -0.91 20.64 7.09
N VAL A 167 -1.54 19.48 7.04
CA VAL A 167 -2.25 18.98 5.86
C VAL A 167 -3.65 18.54 6.25
N SER A 168 -4.62 18.91 5.42
CA SER A 168 -6.00 18.45 5.50
C SER A 168 -6.27 17.47 4.36
N VAL A 169 -6.63 16.24 4.71
CA VAL A 169 -7.13 15.21 3.79
C VAL A 169 -8.51 14.73 4.26
N PRO A 170 -9.29 13.96 3.47
CA PRO A 170 -10.59 13.49 3.92
C PRO A 170 -10.56 12.68 5.23
N ALA A 171 -9.44 12.00 5.51
CA ALA A 171 -9.23 11.28 6.77
C ALA A 171 -8.95 12.17 8.00
N GLY A 172 -8.84 13.49 7.84
CA GLY A 172 -8.62 14.45 8.92
C GLY A 172 -7.45 15.41 8.70
N ASN A 173 -7.05 16.08 9.78
CA ASN A 173 -5.94 17.04 9.79
C ASN A 173 -4.72 16.42 10.47
N PHE A 174 -3.55 16.58 9.86
CA PHE A 174 -2.29 16.00 10.33
C PHE A 174 -1.16 17.03 10.24
N GLU A 175 -0.33 17.13 11.28
CA GLU A 175 1.00 17.75 11.16
C GLU A 175 1.99 16.68 10.67
N VAL A 176 2.14 16.58 9.36
CA VAL A 176 2.96 15.54 8.73
C VAL A 176 4.42 15.93 8.66
N TYR A 177 5.31 14.94 8.67
CA TYR A 177 6.66 15.09 8.17
C TYR A 177 6.67 14.92 6.64
N ARG A 178 7.21 15.91 5.93
CA ARG A 178 7.43 15.84 4.50
C ARG A 178 8.78 15.20 4.24
N ILE A 179 8.81 14.09 3.52
CA ILE A 179 10.01 13.29 3.26
C ILE A 179 10.26 13.28 1.75
N GLY A 180 11.40 13.81 1.33
CA GLY A 180 11.87 13.64 -0.05
C GLY A 180 12.51 12.27 -0.21
N VAL A 181 12.14 11.55 -1.26
CA VAL A 181 12.66 10.22 -1.61
C VAL A 181 13.32 10.32 -2.98
N GLU A 182 14.54 9.80 -3.11
CA GLU A 182 15.27 9.71 -4.36
C GLU A 182 15.71 8.27 -4.59
N TYR A 183 15.50 7.79 -5.81
CA TYR A 183 16.08 6.56 -6.34
C TYR A 183 16.93 6.88 -7.56
N ARG A 184 18.13 6.29 -7.65
CA ARG A 184 19.03 6.46 -8.80
C ARG A 184 19.74 5.16 -9.15
N ASP A 185 19.86 4.89 -10.44
CA ASP A 185 20.77 3.86 -10.95
C ASP A 185 22.14 4.53 -11.27
N PRO A 186 23.23 4.18 -10.58
CA PRO A 186 24.53 4.82 -10.79
C PRO A 186 25.13 4.46 -12.16
N ARG A 187 24.66 3.40 -12.82
CA ARG A 187 25.08 2.99 -14.16
C ARG A 187 24.19 3.54 -15.26
N ASN A 188 23.01 4.05 -14.90
CA ASN A 188 22.09 4.69 -15.83
C ASN A 188 21.54 5.99 -15.23
N PRO A 189 22.25 7.12 -15.40
CA PRO A 189 21.85 8.41 -14.84
C PRO A 189 20.47 8.91 -15.30
N SER A 190 19.93 8.38 -16.40
CA SER A 190 18.58 8.71 -16.87
C SER A 190 17.47 8.08 -16.00
N LEU A 191 17.80 7.03 -15.23
CA LEU A 191 16.90 6.38 -14.29
C LEU A 191 17.09 7.02 -12.90
N ARG A 192 16.57 8.24 -12.78
CA ARG A 192 16.45 8.97 -11.52
C ARG A 192 14.99 9.30 -11.25
N GLU A 193 14.51 8.89 -10.10
CA GLU A 193 13.13 9.11 -9.68
C GLU A 193 13.13 9.89 -8.37
N ASN A 194 12.24 10.87 -8.27
CA ASN A 194 12.08 11.69 -7.08
C ASN A 194 10.61 11.71 -6.69
N PHE A 195 10.36 11.48 -5.41
CA PHE A 195 9.02 11.45 -4.84
C PHE A 195 9.00 12.20 -3.52
N GLU A 196 7.80 12.44 -3.04
CA GLU A 196 7.56 12.95 -1.71
C GLU A 196 6.55 12.08 -0.97
N VAL A 197 6.85 11.77 0.28
CA VAL A 197 5.97 11.05 1.20
C VAL A 197 5.65 11.94 2.38
N TRP A 198 4.38 11.98 2.78
CA TRP A 198 3.90 12.74 3.93
C TRP A 198 3.54 11.75 5.02
N PHE A 199 4.36 11.67 6.05
CA PHE A 199 4.25 10.66 7.09
C PHE A 199 3.75 11.28 8.39
N PHE A 200 2.83 10.61 9.07
CA PHE A 200 2.37 10.94 10.41
C PHE A 200 2.58 9.75 11.36
N PRO A 201 3.32 9.90 12.47
CA PRO A 201 3.54 8.83 13.45
C PRO A 201 2.24 8.20 13.95
N GLY A 202 2.20 6.86 14.04
CA GLY A 202 1.00 6.14 14.46
C GLY A 202 -0.10 6.06 13.39
N VAL A 203 0.07 6.73 12.25
CA VAL A 203 -0.81 6.60 11.07
C VAL A 203 -0.07 6.04 9.86
N GLY A 204 1.17 6.44 9.62
CA GLY A 204 1.90 6.08 8.40
C GLY A 204 1.80 7.15 7.32
N GLU A 205 1.75 6.74 6.06
CA GLU A 205 1.69 7.65 4.91
C GLU A 205 0.29 8.27 4.78
N VAL A 206 0.19 9.58 4.99
CA VAL A 206 -1.04 10.37 4.76
C VAL A 206 -1.16 10.75 3.28
N PHE A 207 -0.02 10.94 2.62
CA PHE A 207 0.07 11.18 1.18
C PHE A 207 1.39 10.64 0.64
N THR A 208 1.39 10.23 -0.62
CA THR A 208 2.61 9.88 -1.35
C THR A 208 2.48 10.32 -2.80
N SER A 209 3.51 10.96 -3.34
CA SER A 209 3.59 11.35 -4.74
C SER A 209 4.17 10.24 -5.62
N MET A 210 4.49 9.07 -5.05
CA MET A 210 4.92 7.92 -5.84
C MET A 210 3.82 7.59 -6.85
N ASN A 211 4.20 7.42 -8.12
CA ASN A 211 3.24 7.11 -9.16
C ASN A 211 2.81 5.65 -9.02
N PHE A 212 1.61 5.44 -8.48
CA PHE A 212 0.94 4.16 -8.52
C PHE A 212 0.09 4.13 -9.80
N ALA A 213 0.67 3.61 -10.88
CA ALA A 213 0.15 3.70 -12.25
C ALA A 213 0.08 5.14 -12.80
N GLU A 214 -0.58 5.34 -13.95
CA GLU A 214 -0.74 6.64 -14.63
C GLU A 214 -1.63 7.65 -13.85
N GLN A 215 -1.99 7.35 -12.60
CA GLN A 215 -3.03 8.04 -11.84
C GLN A 215 -2.48 9.09 -10.86
N GLY A 216 -1.16 9.19 -10.70
CA GLY A 216 -0.50 10.13 -9.80
C GLY A 216 -0.33 9.60 -8.38
N GLY A 217 -0.14 10.52 -7.42
CA GLY A 217 0.01 10.22 -6.00
C GLY A 217 -1.28 9.79 -5.31
N LEU A 218 -1.15 9.21 -4.11
CA LEU A 218 -2.24 8.72 -3.26
C LEU A 218 -2.44 9.59 -2.03
N ALA A 219 -3.68 9.92 -1.70
CA ALA A 219 -4.07 10.65 -0.49
C ALA A 219 -4.97 9.80 0.40
N LEU A 220 -4.72 9.83 1.71
CA LEU A 220 -5.48 9.08 2.70
C LEU A 220 -6.91 9.62 2.84
N VAL A 221 -7.89 8.74 2.69
CA VAL A 221 -9.30 9.10 2.82
C VAL A 221 -9.99 8.50 4.03
N ASP A 222 -9.54 7.32 4.47
CA ASP A 222 -10.06 6.67 5.69
C ASP A 222 -9.06 5.65 6.25
N ARG A 223 -9.25 5.22 7.49
CA ARG A 223 -8.51 4.13 8.15
C ARG A 223 -9.34 3.49 9.27
N ASN A 224 -9.09 2.22 9.57
CA ASN A 224 -9.86 1.49 10.60
C ASN A 224 -9.26 1.55 12.01
N PHE A 225 -8.39 2.52 12.31
CA PHE A 225 -7.70 2.65 13.59
C PHE A 225 -7.44 4.11 13.97
N ARG A 226 -7.20 4.36 15.26
CA ARG A 226 -7.01 5.71 15.81
C ARG A 226 -5.87 5.76 16.82
#